data_AF-A0A851R0I5-F1
#
_entry.id   AF-A0A851R0I5-F1
#
_cell.length_a   1.000
_cell.length_b   1.000
_cell.length_c   1.000
_cell.angle_alpha   90.00
_cell.angle_beta   90.00
_cell.angle_gamma   90.00
#
_symmetry.space_group_name_H-M   'P 1'
#
loop_
_entity.id
_entity.type
_entity.pdbx_description
1 polymer ?
#
loop_
_entity_poly.entity_id
_entity_poly.type
_entity_poly.pdbx_seq_one_letter_code
_entity_poly.pdbx_strand_id
1 'polypeptide(L)'
;GVFSLQLFVQADIAPVAQVLVYTTVPSGEAIADSAKFNTELCFNNKVGLSFSPSEGLPSSDAHLQFQASPNSLCAVRAVDKSVLLMKPEADLSPTSVYDLLPVKEFHGYVYSSYVHSNLHLEEPLWNCRTMEPIVRDGITYIPVMGVNEEDTYSILKEMGLKVFTNTNVRKPRFCSPANHIYPAHPSVGLGAPVAMASAPMSAMRTSVESFSVQSDTFEEVTETVRKYFPETWIWSLVPISSEGKADLEVTIPDTITEWKANAFCTSADSGFGLSPTASLRAFQPFFVELTMPYSVVRGESFTLKATVFNYLPACIRVSVALAPSTHFLATLVEKEEESHCLCENVRKTVAWLVTPKSLGQVEFSVTTEALQNQQPCGNHIVESPEKGRKDTVIRQLLVEPEGVEKETTQNSVLCVKG
;
A
#
# COMPACT_ATOMS: atom_id res chain seq x y z
N GLY A 1 -7.59 -37.61 -27.42
CA GLY A 1 -7.52 -36.49 -28.39
C GLY A 1 -7.16 -35.22 -27.63
N VAL A 2 -7.07 -34.08 -28.31
CA VAL A 2 -6.91 -32.76 -27.68
C VAL A 2 -8.21 -31.98 -27.87
N PHE A 3 -8.70 -31.34 -26.80
CA PHE A 3 -9.85 -30.46 -26.83
C PHE A 3 -9.41 -29.10 -26.27
N SER A 4 -9.48 -28.06 -27.09
CA SER A 4 -8.96 -26.73 -26.75
C SER A 4 -10.12 -25.76 -26.52
N LEU A 5 -10.21 -25.21 -25.31
CA LEU A 5 -11.16 -24.15 -24.96
C LEU A 5 -10.40 -22.82 -24.83
N GLN A 6 -11.02 -21.72 -25.28
CA GLN A 6 -10.52 -20.36 -25.02
C GLN A 6 -11.39 -19.73 -23.94
N LEU A 7 -10.75 -19.17 -22.91
CA LEU A 7 -11.39 -18.46 -21.81
C LEU A 7 -10.86 -17.02 -21.80
N PHE A 8 -11.76 -16.05 -21.84
CA PHE A 8 -11.41 -14.63 -21.76
C PHE A 8 -11.42 -14.20 -20.30
N VAL A 9 -10.24 -13.88 -19.75
CA VAL A 9 -10.12 -13.45 -18.35
C VAL A 9 -10.59 -12.00 -18.21
N GLN A 10 -11.59 -11.78 -17.37
CA GLN A 10 -12.15 -10.47 -17.01
C GLN A 10 -12.12 -10.32 -15.47
N ALA A 11 -12.26 -9.09 -14.97
CA ALA A 11 -12.01 -8.77 -13.55
C ALA A 11 -13.14 -9.21 -12.60
N ASP A 12 -14.29 -9.58 -13.14
CA ASP A 12 -15.40 -10.26 -12.45
C ASP A 12 -15.10 -11.72 -12.09
N ILE A 13 -14.09 -12.34 -12.72
CA ILE A 13 -13.63 -13.70 -12.42
C ILE A 13 -12.67 -13.73 -11.20
N ALA A 14 -12.16 -12.57 -10.77
CA ALA A 14 -11.22 -12.48 -9.65
C ALA A 14 -11.91 -12.71 -8.29
N PRO A 15 -11.26 -13.40 -7.33
CA PRO A 15 -9.83 -13.75 -7.32
C PRO A 15 -9.48 -15.15 -7.87
N VAL A 16 -10.44 -16.05 -8.06
CA VAL A 16 -10.19 -17.46 -8.44
C VAL A 16 -11.22 -17.92 -9.48
N ALA A 17 -10.74 -18.27 -10.68
CA ALA A 17 -11.55 -18.93 -11.70
C ALA A 17 -11.67 -20.42 -11.38
N GLN A 18 -12.87 -20.90 -11.06
CA GLN A 18 -13.16 -22.34 -10.99
C GLN A 18 -13.84 -22.79 -12.29
N VAL A 19 -13.25 -23.76 -13.01
CA VAL A 19 -13.73 -24.23 -14.33
C VAL A 19 -14.12 -25.70 -14.24
N LEU A 20 -15.36 -26.02 -14.65
CA LEU A 20 -15.88 -27.37 -14.79
C LEU A 20 -15.90 -27.78 -16.27
N VAL A 21 -15.45 -28.99 -16.58
CA VAL A 21 -15.74 -29.65 -17.86
C VAL A 21 -16.44 -30.97 -17.56
N TYR A 22 -17.57 -31.24 -18.19
CA TYR A 22 -18.27 -32.52 -18.04
C TYR A 22 -18.89 -33.00 -19.36
N THR A 23 -19.14 -34.31 -19.44
CA THR A 23 -19.83 -34.95 -20.57
C THR A 23 -20.68 -36.12 -20.08
N THR A 24 -21.77 -36.41 -20.80
CA THR A 24 -22.67 -37.52 -20.51
C THR A 24 -22.54 -38.60 -21.58
N VAL A 25 -22.20 -39.82 -21.17
CA VAL A 25 -22.05 -40.96 -22.08
C VAL A 25 -23.39 -41.71 -22.25
N PRO A 26 -23.61 -42.41 -23.38
CA PRO A 26 -24.89 -43.10 -23.65
C PRO A 26 -25.32 -44.17 -22.64
N SER A 27 -24.43 -44.60 -21.74
CA SER A 27 -24.74 -45.46 -20.58
C SER A 27 -25.53 -44.72 -19.46
N GLY A 28 -25.74 -43.41 -19.59
CA GLY A 28 -26.37 -42.58 -18.56
C GLY A 28 -25.42 -42.19 -17.43
N GLU A 29 -24.11 -42.35 -17.62
CA GLU A 29 -23.06 -41.92 -16.70
C GLU A 29 -22.53 -40.53 -17.09
N ALA A 30 -22.08 -39.76 -16.11
CA ALA A 30 -21.49 -38.44 -16.31
C ALA A 30 -20.03 -38.44 -15.86
N ILE A 31 -19.14 -38.03 -16.76
CA ILE A 31 -17.69 -37.89 -16.51
C ILE A 31 -17.40 -36.40 -16.41
N ALA A 32 -16.71 -35.96 -15.37
CA ALA A 32 -16.29 -34.57 -15.19
C ALA A 32 -14.82 -34.46 -14.76
N ASP A 33 -14.28 -33.26 -14.94
CA ASP A 33 -12.99 -32.79 -14.44
C ASP A 33 -13.12 -31.30 -14.08
N SER A 34 -12.30 -30.80 -13.17
CA SER A 34 -12.33 -29.38 -12.77
C SER A 34 -10.95 -28.82 -12.47
N ALA A 35 -10.74 -27.55 -12.82
CA ALA A 35 -9.49 -26.84 -12.57
C ALA A 35 -9.75 -25.49 -11.91
N LYS A 36 -8.83 -25.09 -11.02
CA LYS A 36 -8.82 -23.78 -10.35
C LYS A 36 -7.64 -22.96 -10.86
N PHE A 37 -7.89 -21.71 -11.25
CA PHE A 37 -6.87 -20.79 -11.71
C PHE A 37 -6.92 -19.51 -10.88
N ASN A 38 -5.82 -19.19 -10.20
CA ASN A 38 -5.68 -17.91 -9.51
C ASN A 38 -5.53 -16.80 -10.56
N THR A 39 -6.40 -15.80 -10.52
CA THR A 39 -6.38 -14.66 -11.44
C THR A 39 -5.76 -13.43 -10.77
N GLU A 40 -5.23 -12.49 -11.56
CA GLU A 40 -4.77 -11.21 -11.04
C GLU A 40 -5.92 -10.42 -10.38
N LEU A 41 -5.63 -9.73 -9.27
CA LEU A 41 -6.59 -8.93 -8.50
C LEU A 41 -6.89 -7.59 -9.20
N CYS A 42 -7.53 -7.69 -10.36
CA CYS A 42 -7.92 -6.57 -11.21
C CYS A 42 -9.25 -5.96 -10.77
N PHE A 43 -9.47 -4.69 -11.10
CA PHE A 43 -10.78 -4.03 -11.01
C PHE A 43 -11.37 -3.74 -12.40
N ASN A 44 -12.70 -3.65 -12.51
CA ASN A 44 -13.38 -3.29 -13.76
C ASN A 44 -13.21 -1.80 -14.09
N ASN A 45 -13.41 -0.91 -13.11
CA ASN A 45 -13.14 0.51 -13.27
C ASN A 45 -11.61 0.73 -13.31
N LYS A 46 -11.06 1.03 -14.50
CA LYS A 46 -9.62 1.26 -14.68
C LYS A 46 -9.26 2.70 -14.29
N VAL A 47 -8.62 2.88 -13.14
CA VAL A 47 -8.26 4.21 -12.61
C VAL A 47 -6.79 4.52 -12.89
N GLY A 48 -6.55 5.61 -13.61
CA GLY A 48 -5.25 6.27 -13.76
C GLY A 48 -5.19 7.55 -12.92
N LEU A 49 -4.02 7.84 -12.36
CA LEU A 49 -3.73 9.05 -11.61
C LEU A 49 -2.32 9.52 -11.96
N SER A 50 -2.15 10.80 -12.29
CA SER A 50 -0.84 11.36 -12.67
C SER A 50 -0.75 12.85 -12.33
N PHE A 51 0.41 13.31 -11.88
CA PHE A 51 0.70 14.74 -11.75
C PHE A 51 1.30 15.30 -13.04
N SER A 52 0.90 16.51 -13.40
CA SER A 52 1.47 17.32 -14.49
C SER A 52 1.73 18.73 -13.96
N PRO A 53 3.00 19.14 -13.74
CA PRO A 53 4.23 18.36 -13.90
C PRO A 53 4.43 17.29 -12.81
N SER A 54 5.38 16.38 -13.00
CA SER A 54 5.79 15.39 -11.99
C SER A 54 6.91 15.86 -11.06
N GLU A 55 7.55 17.00 -11.36
CA GLU A 55 8.51 17.70 -10.51
C GLU A 55 8.23 19.21 -10.57
N GLY A 56 8.33 19.90 -9.44
CA GLY A 56 8.02 21.34 -9.34
C GLY A 56 8.62 22.00 -8.11
N LEU A 57 8.49 23.32 -8.04
CA LEU A 57 8.99 24.11 -6.91
C LEU A 57 7.99 24.10 -5.74
N PRO A 58 8.46 24.31 -4.49
CA PRO A 58 7.62 24.77 -3.39
C PRO A 58 6.73 25.94 -3.81
N SER A 59 5.43 25.89 -3.47
CA SER A 59 4.42 26.91 -3.79
C SER A 59 4.17 27.20 -5.29
N SER A 60 4.65 26.38 -6.24
CA SER A 60 4.17 26.43 -7.63
C SER A 60 2.96 25.53 -7.86
N ASP A 61 2.14 25.84 -8.86
CA ASP A 61 0.93 25.07 -9.17
C ASP A 61 1.21 23.83 -10.02
N ALA A 62 0.38 22.80 -9.83
CA ALA A 62 0.42 21.55 -10.57
C ALA A 62 -1.01 21.00 -10.77
N HIS A 63 -1.18 20.15 -11.78
CA HIS A 63 -2.44 19.50 -12.11
C HIS A 63 -2.41 18.03 -11.72
N LEU A 64 -3.37 17.58 -10.90
CA LEU A 64 -3.59 16.18 -10.61
C LEU A 64 -4.66 15.62 -11.54
N GLN A 65 -4.23 14.83 -12.52
CA GLN A 65 -5.05 14.30 -13.60
C GLN A 65 -5.59 12.92 -13.27
N PHE A 66 -6.89 12.75 -13.54
CA PHE A 66 -7.64 11.53 -13.29
C PHE A 66 -8.10 10.93 -14.62
N GLN A 67 -7.99 9.61 -14.73
CA GLN A 67 -8.66 8.82 -15.76
C GLN A 67 -9.45 7.71 -15.07
N ALA A 68 -10.73 7.56 -15.39
CA ALA A 68 -11.58 6.49 -14.86
C ALA A 68 -12.76 6.24 -15.80
N SER A 69 -13.69 5.37 -15.40
CA SER A 69 -14.95 5.21 -16.12
C SER A 69 -15.78 6.51 -16.06
N PRO A 70 -16.52 6.87 -17.12
CA PRO A 70 -17.40 8.03 -17.13
C PRO A 70 -18.34 8.10 -15.91
N ASN A 71 -18.59 9.31 -15.42
CA ASN A 71 -19.48 9.58 -14.27
C ASN A 71 -19.09 8.87 -12.95
N SER A 72 -17.85 8.36 -12.83
CA SER A 72 -17.34 7.86 -11.54
C SER A 72 -17.21 8.98 -10.52
N LEU A 73 -17.30 8.65 -9.23
CA LEU A 73 -16.82 9.51 -8.14
C LEU A 73 -15.50 8.95 -7.62
N CYS A 74 -14.42 9.74 -7.65
CA CYS A 74 -13.11 9.36 -7.16
C CYS A 74 -12.82 10.03 -5.81
N ALA A 75 -12.37 9.25 -4.82
CA ALA A 75 -11.76 9.77 -3.60
C ALA A 75 -10.24 9.74 -3.76
N VAL A 76 -9.57 10.86 -3.46
CA VAL A 76 -8.12 11.03 -3.61
C VAL A 76 -7.48 11.49 -2.32
N ARG A 77 -6.28 10.97 -2.04
CA ARG A 77 -5.38 11.49 -1.01
C ARG A 77 -3.98 11.71 -1.55
N ALA A 78 -3.25 12.67 -0.97
CA ALA A 78 -1.80 12.82 -1.14
C ALA A 78 -1.12 13.06 0.20
N VAL A 79 -0.01 12.37 0.45
CA VAL A 79 0.73 12.39 1.72
C VAL A 79 2.24 12.49 1.47
N ASP A 80 2.98 12.99 2.45
CA ASP A 80 4.45 13.00 2.39
C ASP A 80 5.00 11.56 2.50
N LYS A 81 6.02 11.24 1.71
CA LYS A 81 6.69 9.93 1.70
C LYS A 81 7.20 9.48 3.09
N SER A 82 7.58 10.40 3.96
CA SER A 82 7.98 10.11 5.35
C SER A 82 6.85 9.49 6.18
N VAL A 83 5.58 9.89 5.94
CA VAL A 83 4.41 9.30 6.60
C VAL A 83 4.24 7.84 6.20
N LEU A 84 4.39 7.52 4.91
CA LEU A 84 4.32 6.16 4.40
C LEU A 84 5.48 5.28 4.91
N LEU A 85 6.67 5.87 5.13
CA LEU A 85 7.80 5.16 5.76
C LEU A 85 7.55 4.83 7.24
N MET A 86 6.67 5.55 7.93
CA MET A 86 6.30 5.24 9.32
C MET A 86 5.23 4.14 9.43
N LYS A 87 4.25 4.07 8.50
CA LYS A 87 3.14 3.09 8.53
C LYS A 87 2.71 2.65 7.11
N PRO A 88 3.49 1.78 6.43
CA PRO A 88 3.15 1.32 5.08
C PRO A 88 1.91 0.41 5.04
N GLU A 89 1.55 -0.22 6.17
CA GLU A 89 0.38 -1.12 6.30
C GLU A 89 -0.97 -0.39 6.18
N ALA A 90 -0.99 0.94 6.18
CA ALA A 90 -2.21 1.74 6.07
C ALA A 90 -2.66 1.99 4.61
N ASP A 91 -1.89 1.54 3.61
CA ASP A 91 -2.18 1.79 2.20
C ASP A 91 -3.13 0.76 1.58
N LEU A 92 -4.22 1.24 0.99
CA LEU A 92 -5.16 0.43 0.22
C LEU A 92 -4.45 -0.23 -0.97
N SER A 93 -4.52 -1.55 -1.00
CA SER A 93 -4.02 -2.42 -2.07
C SER A 93 -5.16 -3.27 -2.67
N PRO A 94 -5.03 -3.81 -3.89
CA PRO A 94 -6.02 -4.74 -4.43
C PRO A 94 -6.28 -5.92 -3.49
N THR A 95 -5.22 -6.49 -2.91
CA THR A 95 -5.31 -7.56 -1.91
C THR A 95 -6.20 -7.16 -0.72
N SER A 96 -5.96 -5.99 -0.11
CA SER A 96 -6.77 -5.54 1.04
C SER A 96 -8.26 -5.32 0.71
N VAL A 97 -8.60 -5.01 -0.54
CA VAL A 97 -10.00 -4.87 -0.99
C VAL A 97 -10.62 -6.23 -1.24
N TYR A 98 -9.90 -7.14 -1.90
CA TYR A 98 -10.36 -8.52 -2.11
C TYR A 98 -10.45 -9.31 -0.80
N ASP A 99 -9.65 -8.99 0.21
CA ASP A 99 -9.71 -9.57 1.56
C ASP A 99 -10.98 -9.19 2.34
N LEU A 100 -11.69 -8.13 1.95
CA LEU A 100 -12.99 -7.76 2.52
C LEU A 100 -14.17 -8.54 1.90
N LEU A 101 -13.95 -9.34 0.85
CA LEU A 101 -15.00 -10.18 0.26
C LEU A 101 -15.33 -11.36 1.20
N PRO A 102 -16.58 -11.52 1.66
CA PRO A 102 -16.95 -12.56 2.64
C PRO A 102 -16.93 -13.98 2.05
N VAL A 103 -16.99 -14.09 0.72
CA VAL A 103 -16.83 -15.34 -0.04
C VAL A 103 -15.96 -15.02 -1.25
N LYS A 104 -14.79 -15.66 -1.33
CA LYS A 104 -13.83 -15.55 -2.45
C LYS A 104 -13.90 -16.73 -3.41
N GLU A 105 -14.22 -17.90 -2.88
CA GLU A 105 -14.51 -19.12 -3.62
C GLU A 105 -15.60 -19.91 -2.88
N PHE A 106 -16.32 -20.77 -3.59
CA PHE A 106 -17.13 -21.81 -2.97
C PHE A 106 -16.29 -23.09 -2.86
N HIS A 107 -16.38 -23.77 -1.73
CA HIS A 107 -15.74 -25.05 -1.51
C HIS A 107 -16.62 -25.98 -0.67
N GLY A 108 -17.02 -27.12 -1.24
CA GLY A 108 -17.87 -28.09 -0.54
C GLY A 108 -19.29 -27.60 -0.24
N TYR A 109 -20.00 -28.34 0.61
CA TYR A 109 -21.30 -27.94 1.16
C TYR A 109 -21.13 -27.50 2.62
N VAL A 110 -20.45 -26.37 2.83
CA VAL A 110 -20.20 -25.81 4.17
C VAL A 110 -21.39 -24.94 4.60
N TYR A 111 -22.25 -25.50 5.46
CA TYR A 111 -23.32 -24.74 6.11
C TYR A 111 -22.90 -24.32 7.52
N SER A 112 -22.44 -23.08 7.66
CA SER A 112 -22.05 -22.51 8.95
C SER A 112 -23.26 -21.96 9.70
N SER A 113 -23.96 -22.84 10.42
CA SER A 113 -24.90 -22.44 11.47
C SER A 113 -24.25 -22.58 12.85
N TYR A 114 -24.26 -21.51 13.66
CA TYR A 114 -23.76 -21.46 15.04
C TYR A 114 -24.58 -22.29 16.05
N VAL A 115 -25.25 -23.36 15.60
CA VAL A 115 -25.98 -24.33 16.43
C VAL A 115 -25.70 -25.73 15.91
N HIS A 116 -24.96 -26.52 16.71
CA HIS A 116 -24.74 -27.97 16.61
C HIS A 116 -24.15 -28.53 15.30
N SER A 117 -22.90 -29.02 15.43
CA SER A 117 -22.35 -30.21 14.74
C SER A 117 -22.64 -30.37 13.25
N ASN A 118 -21.76 -29.83 12.40
CA ASN A 118 -21.53 -30.19 10.99
C ASN A 118 -22.72 -30.86 10.30
N LEU A 119 -23.83 -30.14 10.14
CA LEU A 119 -25.00 -30.65 9.43
C LEU A 119 -24.74 -30.60 7.93
N HIS A 120 -23.88 -31.51 7.46
CA HIS A 120 -23.61 -31.73 6.06
C HIS A 120 -24.95 -31.95 5.34
N LEU A 121 -25.27 -31.06 4.39
CA LEU A 121 -26.42 -31.17 3.49
C LEU A 121 -26.26 -32.28 2.43
N GLU A 122 -25.50 -33.31 2.79
CA GLU A 122 -25.51 -34.62 2.16
C GLU A 122 -26.87 -35.25 2.41
N GLU A 123 -27.47 -35.76 1.35
CA GLU A 123 -28.73 -36.49 1.44
C GLU A 123 -28.50 -37.78 2.26
N PRO A 124 -29.48 -38.20 3.07
CA PRO A 124 -29.31 -39.36 3.93
C PRO A 124 -28.83 -40.59 3.17
N LEU A 125 -27.84 -41.29 3.74
CA LEU A 125 -27.12 -42.43 3.16
C LEU A 125 -27.96 -43.71 2.99
N TRP A 126 -29.30 -43.60 2.98
CA TRP A 126 -30.25 -44.70 3.01
C TRP A 126 -30.42 -45.43 1.68
N ASN A 127 -29.94 -44.87 0.56
CA ASN A 127 -29.97 -45.49 -0.77
C ASN A 127 -28.65 -46.24 -1.10
N CYS A 128 -28.10 -47.01 -0.15
CA CYS A 128 -26.99 -47.92 -0.43
C CYS A 128 -27.48 -49.20 -1.15
N ARG A 129 -26.64 -49.81 -1.99
CA ARG A 129 -26.96 -51.09 -2.67
C ARG A 129 -26.51 -52.30 -1.84
N THR A 130 -27.22 -53.41 -1.93
CA THR A 130 -26.76 -54.71 -1.41
C THR A 130 -25.57 -55.24 -2.22
N MET A 131 -24.55 -55.79 -1.54
CA MET A 131 -23.47 -56.50 -2.23
C MET A 131 -23.98 -57.85 -2.70
N GLU A 132 -24.13 -58.02 -4.01
CA GLU A 132 -24.48 -59.29 -4.63
C GLU A 132 -23.23 -59.93 -5.26
N PRO A 133 -22.95 -61.23 -5.01
CA PRO A 133 -21.79 -61.90 -5.56
C PRO A 133 -21.97 -62.16 -7.06
N ILE A 134 -21.04 -61.65 -7.87
CA ILE A 134 -21.08 -61.79 -9.34
C ILE A 134 -20.48 -63.15 -9.70
N VAL A 135 -21.30 -64.09 -10.15
CA VAL A 135 -20.82 -65.39 -10.65
C VAL A 135 -20.60 -65.31 -12.16
N ARG A 136 -19.37 -65.56 -12.61
CA ARG A 136 -19.01 -65.61 -14.05
C ARG A 136 -18.10 -66.79 -14.30
N ASP A 137 -18.45 -67.63 -15.28
CA ASP A 137 -17.69 -68.82 -15.69
C ASP A 137 -17.35 -69.78 -14.52
N GLY A 138 -18.24 -69.85 -13.52
CA GLY A 138 -18.09 -70.65 -12.31
C GLY A 138 -17.27 -70.00 -11.19
N ILE A 139 -16.65 -68.84 -11.44
CA ILE A 139 -15.88 -68.07 -10.45
C ILE A 139 -16.79 -67.02 -9.82
N THR A 140 -16.76 -66.92 -8.48
CA THR A 140 -17.51 -65.92 -7.72
C THR A 140 -16.63 -64.72 -7.40
N TYR A 141 -17.04 -63.54 -7.86
CA TYR A 141 -16.39 -62.26 -7.61
C TYR A 141 -17.19 -61.44 -6.59
N ILE A 142 -16.50 -60.85 -5.61
CA ILE A 142 -17.08 -59.94 -4.62
C ILE A 142 -16.55 -58.53 -4.93
N PRO A 143 -17.41 -57.50 -5.06
CA PRO A 143 -16.96 -56.14 -5.32
C PRO A 143 -16.22 -55.57 -4.11
N VAL A 144 -14.94 -55.27 -4.28
CA VAL A 144 -14.12 -54.58 -3.27
C VAL A 144 -14.37 -53.07 -3.38
N MET A 145 -14.62 -52.41 -2.25
CA MET A 145 -14.85 -50.96 -2.22
C MET A 145 -13.53 -50.18 -2.29
N GLY A 146 -13.31 -49.47 -3.40
CA GLY A 146 -12.28 -48.44 -3.49
C GLY A 146 -12.61 -47.27 -2.56
N VAL A 147 -11.99 -47.25 -1.37
CA VAL A 147 -12.28 -46.27 -0.31
C VAL A 147 -11.93 -44.85 -0.77
N ASN A 148 -10.79 -44.70 -1.46
CA ASN A 148 -10.17 -43.40 -1.79
C ASN A 148 -10.41 -42.95 -3.25
N GLU A 149 -11.30 -43.61 -3.99
CA GLU A 149 -11.65 -43.20 -5.36
C GLU A 149 -12.63 -42.03 -5.35
N GLU A 150 -12.34 -40.97 -6.09
CA GLU A 150 -13.25 -39.84 -6.29
C GLU A 150 -14.29 -40.17 -7.37
N ASP A 151 -15.43 -39.49 -7.31
CA ASP A 151 -16.49 -39.58 -8.33
C ASP A 151 -16.88 -38.19 -8.84
N THR A 152 -17.60 -38.13 -9.95
CA THR A 152 -18.10 -36.88 -10.56
C THR A 152 -18.88 -36.02 -9.55
N TYR A 153 -19.55 -36.63 -8.58
CA TYR A 153 -20.25 -35.93 -7.50
C TYR A 153 -19.30 -35.29 -6.48
N SER A 154 -18.16 -35.90 -6.16
CA SER A 154 -17.10 -35.24 -5.38
C SER A 154 -16.58 -33.98 -6.07
N ILE A 155 -16.33 -34.03 -7.38
CA ILE A 155 -15.86 -32.87 -8.18
C ILE A 155 -16.89 -31.73 -8.14
N LEU A 156 -18.16 -32.05 -8.42
CA LEU A 156 -19.27 -31.08 -8.37
C LEU A 156 -19.46 -30.51 -6.96
N LYS A 157 -19.36 -31.34 -5.92
CA LYS A 157 -19.38 -30.93 -4.51
C LYS A 157 -18.20 -30.02 -4.18
N GLU A 158 -16.99 -30.29 -4.70
CA GLU A 158 -15.81 -29.48 -4.40
C GLU A 158 -15.97 -28.03 -4.87
N MET A 159 -16.59 -27.84 -6.05
CA MET A 159 -16.98 -26.53 -6.59
C MET A 159 -18.22 -25.90 -5.90
N GLY A 160 -18.77 -26.54 -4.87
CA GLY A 160 -19.98 -26.10 -4.17
C GLY A 160 -21.30 -26.29 -4.94
N LEU A 161 -21.28 -26.98 -6.08
CA LEU A 161 -22.44 -27.10 -6.98
C LEU A 161 -23.34 -28.28 -6.62
N LYS A 162 -24.49 -28.00 -6.00
CA LYS A 162 -25.53 -29.02 -5.75
C LYS A 162 -26.34 -29.31 -7.01
N VAL A 163 -25.98 -30.38 -7.71
CA VAL A 163 -26.59 -30.80 -8.98
C VAL A 163 -27.75 -31.78 -8.79
N PHE A 164 -28.87 -31.52 -9.46
CA PHE A 164 -29.96 -32.47 -9.68
C PHE A 164 -29.84 -33.04 -11.09
N THR A 165 -29.83 -34.37 -11.25
CA THR A 165 -29.62 -35.02 -12.54
C THR A 165 -30.32 -36.37 -12.63
N ASN A 166 -30.59 -36.83 -13.85
CA ASN A 166 -31.00 -38.19 -14.18
C ASN A 166 -29.82 -39.11 -14.56
N THR A 167 -28.58 -38.60 -14.55
CA THR A 167 -27.35 -39.36 -14.83
C THR A 167 -26.67 -39.87 -13.56
N ASN A 168 -25.91 -40.94 -13.69
CA ASN A 168 -25.05 -41.45 -12.62
C ASN A 168 -23.84 -40.53 -12.45
N VAL A 169 -23.85 -39.72 -11.37
CA VAL A 169 -22.73 -38.87 -10.93
C VAL A 169 -22.03 -39.37 -9.66
N ARG A 170 -22.73 -40.18 -8.84
CA ARG A 170 -22.19 -40.79 -7.61
C ARG A 170 -21.79 -42.24 -7.88
N LYS A 171 -20.64 -42.67 -7.34
CA LYS A 171 -20.28 -44.10 -7.33
C LYS A 171 -21.27 -44.90 -6.48
N PRO A 172 -21.65 -46.14 -6.87
CA PRO A 172 -22.59 -46.95 -6.11
C PRO A 172 -21.99 -47.32 -4.75
N ARG A 173 -22.47 -46.68 -3.67
CA ARG A 173 -22.12 -47.07 -2.30
C ARG A 173 -22.89 -48.33 -1.93
N PHE A 174 -22.17 -49.38 -1.55
CA PHE A 174 -22.76 -50.62 -1.05
C PHE A 174 -22.96 -50.55 0.47
N CYS A 175 -24.01 -51.19 0.98
CA CYS A 175 -24.31 -51.26 2.41
C CYS A 175 -23.29 -52.17 3.10
N SER A 176 -22.63 -51.68 4.15
CA SER A 176 -21.70 -52.48 4.94
C SER A 176 -22.46 -53.46 5.87
N PRO A 177 -22.17 -54.78 5.85
CA PRO A 177 -22.60 -55.69 6.90
C PRO A 177 -21.96 -55.28 8.22
N ALA A 178 -22.76 -55.00 9.25
CA ALA A 178 -22.27 -54.40 10.47
C ALA A 178 -21.35 -55.35 11.29
N ASN A 179 -20.30 -54.77 11.87
CA ASN A 179 -19.42 -55.32 12.89
C ASN A 179 -18.59 -56.58 12.53
N HIS A 180 -17.31 -56.36 12.24
CA HIS A 180 -16.26 -57.00 13.04
C HIS A 180 -15.10 -56.02 13.28
N ILE A 181 -14.95 -55.58 14.53
CA ILE A 181 -13.79 -54.80 15.00
C ILE A 181 -12.75 -55.79 15.53
N TYR A 182 -11.52 -55.73 15.02
CA TYR A 182 -10.33 -56.21 15.74
C TYR A 182 -9.14 -55.26 15.48
N PRO A 183 -8.44 -54.78 16.53
CA PRO A 183 -7.30 -53.86 16.38
C PRO A 183 -5.96 -54.59 16.26
N ALA A 184 -5.03 -54.07 15.44
CA ALA A 184 -3.64 -54.53 15.41
C ALA A 184 -2.64 -53.45 14.93
N HIS A 185 -1.81 -52.97 15.87
CA HIS A 185 -0.43 -52.50 15.66
C HIS A 185 0.50 -53.51 16.38
N PRO A 186 1.86 -53.50 16.25
CA PRO A 186 2.76 -52.76 15.35
C PRO A 186 3.84 -53.65 14.64
N SER A 187 4.70 -53.01 13.80
CA SER A 187 6.06 -53.43 13.34
C SER A 187 6.21 -54.78 12.60
N VAL A 188 7.29 -55.19 11.90
CA VAL A 188 8.70 -54.78 11.60
C VAL A 188 8.94 -55.09 10.09
N GLY A 189 9.88 -54.56 9.27
CA GLY A 189 10.99 -53.59 9.37
C GLY A 189 12.19 -54.02 8.48
N LEU A 190 13.24 -53.17 8.33
CA LEU A 190 14.46 -53.33 7.47
C LEU A 190 14.22 -53.19 5.94
N GLY A 191 15.09 -52.58 5.12
CA GLY A 191 16.36 -51.87 5.37
C GLY A 191 16.79 -50.98 4.16
N ALA A 192 17.79 -50.10 4.34
CA ALA A 192 18.24 -49.08 3.36
C ALA A 192 19.46 -49.52 2.50
N PRO A 193 19.91 -48.74 1.48
CA PRO A 193 20.69 -47.48 1.63
C PRO A 193 20.08 -46.27 0.86
N VAL A 194 20.34 -44.96 1.08
CA VAL A 194 21.55 -44.16 1.48
C VAL A 194 22.54 -43.97 0.29
N ALA A 195 22.98 -42.79 -0.17
CA ALA A 195 22.85 -41.36 0.19
C ALA A 195 22.86 -40.49 -1.13
N MET A 196 23.14 -39.18 -1.25
CA MET A 196 23.70 -38.13 -0.37
C MET A 196 23.17 -36.74 -0.82
N ALA A 197 23.41 -35.68 -0.04
CA ALA A 197 22.93 -34.31 -0.31
C ALA A 197 24.03 -33.32 -0.70
N SER A 198 23.65 -32.16 -1.25
CA SER A 198 24.36 -30.88 -1.06
C SER A 198 23.52 -29.65 -1.43
N ALA A 199 23.84 -28.51 -0.81
CA ALA A 199 23.46 -27.14 -1.16
C ALA A 199 24.65 -26.22 -0.81
N PRO A 200 24.82 -25.03 -1.42
CA PRO A 200 24.46 -23.82 -0.66
C PRO A 200 24.10 -22.53 -1.46
N MET A 201 23.44 -21.59 -0.75
CA MET A 201 23.58 -20.12 -0.76
C MET A 201 23.81 -19.30 -2.06
N SER A 202 22.88 -18.36 -2.29
CA SER A 202 23.04 -16.91 -2.59
C SER A 202 24.21 -16.36 -3.41
N ALA A 203 23.87 -15.60 -4.46
CA ALA A 203 24.63 -14.42 -4.91
C ALA A 203 23.71 -13.33 -5.52
N MET A 204 24.09 -12.07 -5.33
CA MET A 204 23.41 -10.84 -5.76
C MET A 204 24.05 -10.27 -7.04
N ARG A 205 23.28 -9.71 -7.99
CA ARG A 205 23.69 -8.50 -8.76
C ARG A 205 22.59 -7.83 -9.59
N THR A 206 22.95 -6.68 -10.17
CA THR A 206 22.11 -5.56 -10.58
C THR A 206 22.33 -5.12 -12.04
N SER A 207 21.25 -4.68 -12.70
CA SER A 207 21.25 -3.67 -13.78
C SER A 207 19.84 -3.04 -13.75
N VAL A 208 19.63 -1.76 -13.41
CA VAL A 208 20.11 -0.54 -14.07
C VAL A 208 19.59 -0.45 -15.51
N GLU A 209 18.41 0.14 -15.66
CA GLU A 209 17.96 0.76 -16.90
C GLU A 209 17.72 2.27 -16.65
N SER A 210 17.97 3.07 -17.67
CA SER A 210 18.06 4.53 -17.56
C SER A 210 16.79 5.24 -17.99
N PHE A 211 16.21 6.05 -17.12
CA PHE A 211 15.23 7.08 -17.50
C PHE A 211 15.90 8.46 -17.53
N SER A 212 15.93 9.07 -18.70
CA SER A 212 16.36 10.46 -18.90
C SER A 212 15.19 11.41 -18.59
N VAL A 213 15.34 12.24 -17.55
CA VAL A 213 14.39 13.31 -17.26
C VAL A 213 14.64 14.46 -18.24
N GLN A 214 13.61 14.88 -18.98
CA GLN A 214 13.64 16.15 -19.71
C GLN A 214 13.40 17.30 -18.72
N SER A 215 14.22 18.33 -18.80
CA SER A 215 14.04 19.56 -18.02
C SER A 215 12.90 20.39 -18.60
N ASP A 216 11.78 20.48 -17.90
CA ASP A 216 10.70 21.42 -18.24
C ASP A 216 10.95 22.81 -17.63
N THR A 217 10.38 23.85 -18.24
CA THR A 217 10.78 25.25 -17.98
C THR A 217 9.82 25.98 -17.05
N PHE A 218 10.17 26.07 -15.77
CA PHE A 218 9.43 26.87 -14.77
C PHE A 218 9.91 28.32 -14.72
N GLU A 219 9.02 29.25 -14.36
CA GLU A 219 9.20 30.71 -14.48
C GLU A 219 10.14 31.32 -13.41
N GLU A 220 10.25 32.65 -13.36
CA GLU A 220 11.19 33.38 -12.52
C GLU A 220 10.63 33.73 -11.13
N VAL A 221 10.99 32.92 -10.12
CA VAL A 221 10.81 33.26 -8.70
C VAL A 221 12.16 33.61 -8.10
N THR A 222 12.33 34.85 -7.62
CA THR A 222 13.61 35.39 -7.11
C THR A 222 13.83 35.13 -5.61
N GLU A 223 12.75 35.01 -4.82
CA GLU A 223 12.76 34.68 -3.39
C GLU A 223 11.69 33.62 -3.08
N THR A 224 12.06 32.54 -2.38
CA THR A 224 11.12 31.52 -1.88
C THR A 224 10.82 31.74 -0.41
N VAL A 225 9.53 31.79 -0.05
CA VAL A 225 9.08 31.94 1.35
C VAL A 225 8.19 30.77 1.72
N ARG A 226 8.71 29.90 2.58
CA ARG A 226 8.20 28.56 2.86
C ARG A 226 7.66 28.44 4.28
N LYS A 227 6.37 28.15 4.41
CA LYS A 227 5.60 28.18 5.67
C LYS A 227 4.59 27.03 5.82
N TYR A 228 4.09 26.48 4.72
CA TYR A 228 3.05 25.44 4.70
C TYR A 228 3.70 24.06 4.58
N PHE A 229 4.00 23.47 5.74
CA PHE A 229 4.61 22.15 5.89
C PHE A 229 3.62 21.11 6.45
N PRO A 230 2.60 20.67 5.69
CA PRO A 230 1.70 19.63 6.14
C PRO A 230 2.36 18.24 6.06
N GLU A 231 1.78 17.26 6.77
CA GLU A 231 2.06 15.83 6.57
C GLU A 231 1.13 15.21 5.50
N THR A 232 -0.07 15.77 5.34
CA THR A 232 -1.11 15.36 4.39
C THR A 232 -1.56 16.57 3.57
N TRP A 233 -1.52 16.45 2.24
CA TRP A 233 -1.71 17.58 1.31
C TRP A 233 -3.10 17.60 0.66
N ILE A 234 -3.49 16.49 0.02
CA ILE A 234 -4.77 16.37 -0.68
C ILE A 234 -5.66 15.39 0.09
N TRP A 235 -6.92 15.74 0.27
CA TRP A 235 -7.99 14.86 0.74
C TRP A 235 -9.31 15.34 0.13
N SER A 236 -9.78 14.72 -0.94
CA SER A 236 -10.86 15.29 -1.77
C SER A 236 -11.70 14.24 -2.50
N LEU A 237 -12.91 14.64 -2.91
CA LEU A 237 -13.76 13.87 -3.81
C LEU A 237 -13.84 14.60 -5.16
N VAL A 238 -13.53 13.90 -6.25
CA VAL A 238 -13.48 14.43 -7.62
C VAL A 238 -14.47 13.67 -8.49
N PRO A 239 -15.52 14.31 -9.04
CA PRO A 239 -16.40 13.68 -10.02
C PRO A 239 -15.73 13.60 -11.39
N ILE A 240 -15.85 12.47 -12.06
CA ILE A 240 -15.28 12.20 -13.38
C ILE A 240 -16.29 12.55 -14.46
N SER A 241 -15.84 13.27 -15.50
CA SER A 241 -16.69 13.69 -16.62
C SER A 241 -17.24 12.52 -17.45
N SER A 242 -18.16 12.83 -18.36
CA SER A 242 -18.64 11.88 -19.38
C SER A 242 -17.53 11.38 -20.33
N GLU A 243 -16.38 12.04 -20.38
CA GLU A 243 -15.21 11.62 -21.17
C GLU A 243 -14.27 10.67 -20.41
N GLY A 244 -14.60 10.32 -19.15
CA GLY A 244 -13.74 9.46 -18.31
C GLY A 244 -12.49 10.16 -17.77
N LYS A 245 -12.49 11.51 -17.74
CA LYS A 245 -11.39 12.33 -17.24
C LYS A 245 -11.85 13.36 -16.21
N ALA A 246 -10.92 13.76 -15.34
CA ALA A 246 -11.00 15.00 -14.57
C ALA A 246 -9.59 15.57 -14.33
N ASP A 247 -9.51 16.83 -13.96
CA ASP A 247 -8.28 17.54 -13.61
C ASP A 247 -8.54 18.32 -12.32
N LEU A 248 -7.55 18.35 -11.43
CA LEU A 248 -7.60 19.06 -10.15
C LEU A 248 -6.33 19.90 -10.00
N GLU A 249 -6.47 21.21 -10.17
CA GLU A 249 -5.46 22.23 -9.92
C GLU A 249 -5.10 22.28 -8.42
N VAL A 250 -3.81 22.15 -8.09
CA VAL A 250 -3.29 22.10 -6.72
C VAL A 250 -1.94 22.81 -6.60
N THR A 251 -1.80 23.70 -5.62
CA THR A 251 -0.51 24.32 -5.29
C THR A 251 0.36 23.35 -4.47
N ILE A 252 1.63 23.17 -4.86
CA ILE A 252 2.59 22.27 -4.22
C ILE A 252 2.98 22.81 -2.82
N PRO A 253 2.97 21.99 -1.74
CA PRO A 253 3.34 22.45 -0.40
C PRO A 253 4.82 22.79 -0.25
N ASP A 254 5.16 23.49 0.84
CA ASP A 254 6.51 24.02 1.05
C ASP A 254 7.55 22.98 1.53
N THR A 255 7.10 21.75 1.81
CA THR A 255 7.96 20.61 2.14
C THR A 255 8.68 20.11 0.88
N ILE A 256 10.00 20.27 0.86
CA ILE A 256 10.88 19.74 -0.19
C ILE A 256 11.00 18.22 0.02
N THR A 257 10.25 17.45 -0.78
CA THR A 257 9.93 16.04 -0.52
C THR A 257 9.45 15.33 -1.79
N GLU A 258 9.10 14.06 -1.67
CA GLU A 258 8.33 13.35 -2.70
C GLU A 258 6.91 13.10 -2.16
N TRP A 259 5.93 13.78 -2.75
CA TRP A 259 4.51 13.59 -2.46
C TRP A 259 4.01 12.32 -3.14
N LYS A 260 3.27 11.49 -2.40
CA LYS A 260 2.69 10.24 -2.90
C LYS A 260 1.17 10.33 -2.82
N ALA A 261 0.50 10.12 -3.96
CA ALA A 261 -0.94 10.22 -4.08
C ALA A 261 -1.54 8.93 -4.63
N ASN A 262 -2.70 8.53 -4.11
CA ASN A 262 -3.52 7.47 -4.70
C ASN A 262 -5.00 7.82 -4.58
N ALA A 263 -5.79 7.23 -5.48
CA ALA A 263 -7.21 7.44 -5.58
C ALA A 263 -7.94 6.10 -5.75
N PHE A 264 -9.16 6.02 -5.25
CA PHE A 264 -10.11 4.97 -5.62
C PHE A 264 -11.38 5.60 -6.17
N CYS A 265 -12.01 4.94 -7.13
CA CYS A 265 -13.19 5.46 -7.82
C CYS A 265 -14.34 4.45 -7.79
N THR A 266 -15.56 4.95 -7.70
CA THR A 266 -16.78 4.15 -7.77
C THR A 266 -17.67 4.63 -8.92
N SER A 267 -18.18 3.69 -9.71
CA SER A 267 -19.16 3.90 -10.77
C SER A 267 -20.33 2.93 -10.57
N ALA A 268 -21.52 3.32 -11.02
CA ALA A 268 -22.66 2.41 -11.07
C ALA A 268 -22.48 1.29 -12.11
N ASP A 269 -21.82 1.58 -13.23
CA ASP A 269 -21.71 0.66 -14.37
C ASP A 269 -20.47 -0.23 -14.30
N SER A 270 -19.33 0.30 -13.84
CA SER A 270 -18.04 -0.43 -13.78
C SER A 270 -17.57 -0.73 -12.35
N GLY A 271 -18.34 -0.33 -11.33
CA GLY A 271 -18.06 -0.62 -9.93
C GLY A 271 -16.85 0.13 -9.36
N PHE A 272 -16.14 -0.54 -8.44
CA PHE A 272 -14.94 -0.02 -7.79
C PHE A 272 -13.71 -0.10 -8.71
N GLY A 273 -12.76 0.80 -8.49
CA GLY A 273 -11.41 0.80 -9.07
C GLY A 273 -10.41 1.52 -8.19
N LEU A 274 -9.13 1.16 -8.29
CA LEU A 274 -8.02 1.70 -7.49
C LEU A 274 -6.89 2.15 -8.42
N SER A 275 -6.31 3.32 -8.18
CA SER A 275 -5.20 3.83 -8.96
C SER A 275 -3.86 3.23 -8.50
N PRO A 276 -2.86 3.14 -9.40
CA PRO A 276 -1.46 3.15 -8.99
C PRO A 276 -1.12 4.41 -8.18
N THR A 277 -0.04 4.37 -7.40
CA THR A 277 0.43 5.54 -6.64
C THR A 277 1.14 6.55 -7.56
N ALA A 278 0.49 7.68 -7.82
CA ALA A 278 1.09 8.83 -8.48
C ALA A 278 2.14 9.50 -7.55
N SER A 279 3.13 10.15 -8.14
CA SER A 279 4.22 10.80 -7.42
C SER A 279 4.50 12.19 -7.97
N LEU A 280 4.74 13.15 -7.07
CA LEU A 280 5.22 14.49 -7.41
C LEU A 280 6.45 14.81 -6.56
N ARG A 281 7.52 15.29 -7.17
CA ARG A 281 8.74 15.71 -6.49
C ARG A 281 8.73 17.23 -6.28
N ALA A 282 8.59 17.66 -5.04
CA ALA A 282 8.77 19.06 -4.65
C ALA A 282 10.27 19.26 -4.41
N PHE A 283 10.97 19.94 -5.33
CA PHE A 283 12.42 20.09 -5.27
C PHE A 283 12.89 21.52 -5.53
N GLN A 284 13.89 21.94 -4.77
CA GLN A 284 14.55 23.23 -4.89
C GLN A 284 16.07 22.98 -4.81
N PRO A 285 16.91 23.48 -5.75
CA PRO A 285 18.34 23.20 -5.73
C PRO A 285 19.13 23.86 -4.59
N PHE A 286 18.64 24.99 -4.06
CA PHE A 286 19.26 25.75 -2.98
C PHE A 286 18.21 26.14 -1.95
N PHE A 287 18.37 25.67 -0.70
CA PHE A 287 17.39 25.87 0.38
C PHE A 287 18.00 25.69 1.77
N VAL A 288 17.24 26.12 2.79
CA VAL A 288 17.53 25.83 4.21
C VAL A 288 16.52 24.85 4.82
N GLU A 289 16.98 23.98 5.70
CA GLU A 289 16.16 23.06 6.50
C GLU A 289 16.33 23.34 7.99
N LEU A 290 15.23 23.39 8.75
CA LEU A 290 15.25 23.61 10.20
C LEU A 290 15.05 22.31 10.96
N THR A 291 16.08 21.88 11.69
CA THR A 291 16.00 20.79 12.66
C THR A 291 15.57 21.36 14.01
N MET A 292 14.38 20.96 14.46
CA MET A 292 13.77 21.35 15.73
C MET A 292 13.17 20.10 16.43
N PRO A 293 13.02 20.10 17.76
CA PRO A 293 12.19 19.12 18.46
C PRO A 293 10.70 19.33 18.16
N TYR A 294 9.83 18.45 18.65
CA TYR A 294 8.38 18.60 18.56
C TYR A 294 7.85 19.72 19.46
N SER A 295 8.35 19.79 20.70
CA SER A 295 8.03 20.82 21.69
C SER A 295 9.27 21.20 22.50
N VAL A 296 9.18 22.31 23.24
CA VAL A 296 10.21 22.84 24.14
C VAL A 296 9.59 23.46 25.38
N VAL A 297 10.28 23.38 26.52
CA VAL A 297 9.82 24.00 27.77
C VAL A 297 10.18 25.49 27.81
N ARG A 298 9.26 26.34 28.26
CA ARG A 298 9.51 27.78 28.46
C ARG A 298 10.68 28.03 29.42
N GLY A 299 11.58 28.94 29.06
CA GLY A 299 12.73 29.33 29.88
C GLY A 299 13.90 28.34 29.84
N GLU A 300 13.69 27.09 29.43
CA GLU A 300 14.78 26.19 29.05
C GLU A 300 15.38 26.63 27.70
N SER A 301 16.60 26.17 27.40
CA SER A 301 17.30 26.58 26.17
C SER A 301 17.62 25.38 25.30
N PHE A 302 17.20 25.42 24.04
CA PHE A 302 17.39 24.37 23.05
C PHE A 302 18.28 24.84 21.89
N THR A 303 18.86 23.90 21.14
CA THR A 303 19.69 24.22 19.97
C THR A 303 18.86 24.15 18.69
N LEU A 304 18.44 25.31 18.18
CA LEU A 304 17.89 25.43 16.83
C LEU A 304 19.03 25.28 15.81
N LYS A 305 18.88 24.37 14.84
CA LYS A 305 19.84 24.17 13.76
C LYS A 305 19.21 24.47 12.41
N ALA A 306 19.86 25.30 11.61
CA ALA A 306 19.53 25.53 10.22
C ALA A 306 20.63 24.91 9.35
N THR A 307 20.28 23.97 8.47
CA THR A 307 21.20 23.36 7.51
C THR A 307 20.88 23.87 6.12
N VAL A 308 21.81 24.61 5.53
CA VAL A 308 21.73 25.09 4.14
C VAL A 308 22.34 24.04 3.22
N PHE A 309 21.62 23.69 2.17
CA PHE A 309 22.01 22.72 1.15
C PHE A 309 22.23 23.42 -0.19
N ASN A 310 23.30 23.05 -0.91
CA ASN A 310 23.51 23.44 -2.30
C ASN A 310 23.60 22.20 -3.21
N TYR A 311 22.63 22.05 -4.12
CA TYR A 311 22.61 21.05 -5.20
C TYR A 311 22.85 21.69 -6.58
N LEU A 312 23.22 22.97 -6.65
CA LEU A 312 23.71 23.60 -7.88
C LEU A 312 25.17 23.17 -8.15
N PRO A 313 25.58 22.99 -9.42
CA PRO A 313 26.96 22.68 -9.78
C PRO A 313 27.95 23.82 -9.46
N ALA A 314 27.44 25.04 -9.28
CA ALA A 314 28.25 26.22 -8.98
C ALA A 314 28.51 26.38 -7.47
N CYS A 315 29.66 26.96 -7.14
CA CYS A 315 29.93 27.40 -5.77
C CYS A 315 29.23 28.74 -5.50
N ILE A 316 28.38 28.75 -4.47
CA ILE A 316 27.67 29.93 -4.00
C ILE A 316 28.26 30.41 -2.67
N ARG A 317 28.17 31.71 -2.39
CA ARG A 317 28.53 32.29 -1.09
C ARG A 317 27.24 32.67 -0.36
N VAL A 318 27.01 32.15 0.84
CA VAL A 318 25.73 32.30 1.55
C VAL A 318 25.88 33.06 2.85
N SER A 319 24.84 33.83 3.21
CA SER A 319 24.56 34.23 4.59
C SER A 319 23.39 33.42 5.15
N VAL A 320 23.29 33.32 6.48
CA VAL A 320 22.16 32.68 7.17
C VAL A 320 21.79 33.52 8.39
N ALA A 321 20.52 33.89 8.50
CA ALA A 321 20.02 34.76 9.57
C ALA A 321 18.72 34.22 10.17
N LEU A 322 18.66 34.16 11.51
CA LEU A 322 17.44 33.96 12.27
C LEU A 322 16.82 35.33 12.56
N ALA A 323 15.55 35.53 12.20
CA ALA A 323 14.85 36.78 12.44
C ALA A 323 14.67 37.03 13.96
N PRO A 324 14.97 38.23 14.48
CA PRO A 324 14.78 38.54 15.89
C PRO A 324 13.29 38.67 16.24
N SER A 325 12.90 38.15 17.40
CA SER A 325 11.52 38.14 17.89
C SER A 325 11.45 38.51 19.38
N THR A 326 10.31 39.01 19.84
CA THR A 326 10.04 39.23 21.26
C THR A 326 9.73 37.92 22.01
N HIS A 327 9.30 36.88 21.29
CA HIS A 327 8.82 35.60 21.82
C HIS A 327 9.94 34.66 22.30
N PHE A 328 11.20 34.94 21.94
CA PHE A 328 12.38 34.17 22.36
C PHE A 328 13.60 35.07 22.60
N LEU A 329 14.71 34.47 23.02
CA LEU A 329 16.07 34.98 22.84
C LEU A 329 16.86 33.96 22.04
N ALA A 330 17.80 34.41 21.22
CA ALA A 330 18.68 33.53 20.45
C ALA A 330 20.10 34.08 20.45
N THR A 331 21.08 33.20 20.64
CA THR A 331 22.51 33.49 20.51
C THR A 331 23.17 32.42 19.66
N LEU A 332 23.99 32.82 18.68
CA LEU A 332 24.83 31.90 17.91
C LEU A 332 25.69 31.05 18.86
N VAL A 333 25.76 29.74 18.62
CA VAL A 333 26.54 28.80 19.45
C VAL A 333 28.04 29.00 19.25
N GLU A 334 28.45 29.31 18.03
CA GLU A 334 29.83 29.60 17.65
C GLU A 334 29.94 31.00 17.05
N LYS A 335 31.13 31.63 17.14
CA LYS A 335 31.41 32.90 16.45
C LYS A 335 31.77 32.62 14.99
N GLU A 336 30.74 32.29 14.22
CA GLU A 336 30.87 31.96 12.79
C GLU A 336 31.14 33.22 11.95
N GLU A 337 31.72 33.02 10.76
CA GLU A 337 31.87 34.08 9.76
C GLU A 337 30.50 34.54 9.24
N GLU A 338 30.36 35.84 8.92
CA GLU A 338 29.12 36.45 8.41
C GLU A 338 28.65 35.87 7.06
N SER A 339 29.53 35.16 6.34
CA SER A 339 29.19 34.40 5.14
C SER A 339 30.03 33.13 5.00
N HIS A 340 29.48 32.12 4.34
CA HIS A 340 30.13 30.82 4.12
C HIS A 340 30.12 30.45 2.63
N CYS A 341 31.02 29.54 2.25
CA CYS A 341 31.12 29.01 0.89
C CYS A 341 30.47 27.62 0.80
N LEU A 342 29.58 27.43 -0.17
CA LEU A 342 28.90 26.17 -0.46
C LEU A 342 29.06 25.80 -1.94
N CYS A 343 29.87 24.78 -2.22
CA CYS A 343 29.95 24.16 -3.54
C CYS A 343 28.92 23.03 -3.70
N GLU A 344 28.85 22.44 -4.89
CA GLU A 344 27.94 21.36 -5.24
C GLU A 344 27.96 20.21 -4.20
N ASN A 345 26.78 19.77 -3.76
CA ASN A 345 26.54 18.73 -2.76
C ASN A 345 27.15 19.01 -1.37
N VAL A 346 27.67 20.22 -1.12
CA VAL A 346 28.10 20.65 0.22
C VAL A 346 26.91 21.22 0.99
N ARG A 347 26.89 20.98 2.31
CA ARG A 347 25.92 21.57 3.23
C ARG A 347 26.63 22.25 4.40
N LYS A 348 26.03 23.31 4.93
CA LYS A 348 26.54 24.07 6.08
C LYS A 348 25.42 24.21 7.11
N THR A 349 25.68 23.73 8.33
CA THR A 349 24.78 23.93 9.47
C THR A 349 25.26 25.12 10.29
N VAL A 350 24.32 26.02 10.60
CA VAL A 350 24.44 27.13 11.56
C VAL A 350 23.54 26.79 12.75
N ALA A 351 23.95 27.17 13.96
CA ALA A 351 23.22 26.83 15.19
C ALA A 351 23.05 28.03 16.15
N TRP A 352 21.85 28.16 16.69
CA TRP A 352 21.52 29.10 17.76
C TRP A 352 21.08 28.35 19.01
N LEU A 353 21.60 28.76 20.17
CA LEU A 353 21.00 28.47 21.46
C LEU A 353 19.81 29.41 21.63
N VAL A 354 18.61 28.85 21.79
CA VAL A 354 17.33 29.57 21.79
C VAL A 354 16.61 29.33 23.10
N THR A 355 16.16 30.41 23.75
CA THR A 355 15.38 30.39 25.00
C THR A 355 13.98 30.95 24.76
N PRO A 356 12.91 30.14 24.74
CA PRO A 356 11.54 30.61 24.58
C PRO A 356 11.03 31.42 25.79
N LYS A 357 10.23 32.46 25.52
CA LYS A 357 9.57 33.32 26.53
C LYS A 357 8.05 33.20 26.51
N SER A 358 7.45 33.11 25.32
CA SER A 358 6.00 32.96 25.13
C SER A 358 5.60 31.48 25.12
N LEU A 359 4.39 31.19 25.60
CA LEU A 359 3.77 29.85 25.57
C LEU A 359 2.94 29.65 24.29
N GLY A 360 2.69 28.39 23.93
CA GLY A 360 1.91 28.02 22.74
C GLY A 360 2.79 27.96 21.49
N GLN A 361 2.19 28.12 20.30
CA GLN A 361 2.94 28.10 19.05
C GLN A 361 3.78 29.37 18.89
N VAL A 362 5.10 29.21 18.74
CA VAL A 362 6.05 30.31 18.50
C VAL A 362 6.70 30.12 17.13
N GLU A 363 6.70 31.18 16.33
CA GLU A 363 7.27 31.18 14.97
C GLU A 363 8.78 31.47 14.96
N PHE A 364 9.51 30.60 14.26
CA PHE A 364 10.92 30.74 13.94
C PHE A 364 11.07 30.96 12.43
N SER A 365 11.53 32.15 12.05
CA SER A 365 11.80 32.52 10.66
C SER A 365 13.30 32.61 10.43
N VAL A 366 13.82 31.76 9.53
CA VAL A 366 15.24 31.72 9.15
C VAL A 366 15.37 31.93 7.65
N THR A 367 16.19 32.89 7.27
CA THR A 367 16.51 33.21 5.88
C THR A 367 17.94 32.78 5.56
N THR A 368 18.14 32.19 4.38
CA THR A 368 19.45 32.10 3.73
C THR A 368 19.43 32.87 2.41
N GLU A 369 20.53 33.54 2.08
CA GLU A 369 20.68 34.27 0.82
C GLU A 369 22.02 33.93 0.17
N ALA A 370 21.99 33.60 -1.12
CA ALA A 370 23.19 33.58 -1.97
C ALA A 370 23.60 35.02 -2.29
N LEU A 371 24.74 35.44 -1.72
CA LEU A 371 25.30 36.77 -1.80
C LEU A 371 25.90 37.02 -3.20
N GLN A 372 25.57 38.16 -3.80
CA GLN A 372 26.04 38.58 -5.13
C GLN A 372 27.49 39.11 -5.12
N ASN A 373 28.31 38.65 -4.18
CA ASN A 373 29.62 39.20 -3.85
C ASN A 373 30.70 38.47 -4.67
N GLN A 374 31.49 39.21 -5.48
CA GLN A 374 32.62 38.65 -6.25
C GLN A 374 33.82 38.19 -5.38
N GLN A 375 33.62 37.94 -4.08
CA GLN A 375 34.67 37.47 -3.18
C GLN A 375 34.80 35.94 -3.28
N PRO A 376 35.86 35.40 -3.90
CA PRO A 376 35.92 34.01 -4.33
C PRO A 376 35.88 33.02 -3.15
N CYS A 377 35.39 31.82 -3.44
CA CYS A 377 35.36 30.71 -2.50
C CYS A 377 36.68 29.91 -2.62
N GLY A 378 37.74 30.48 -2.06
CA GLY A 378 39.10 29.98 -2.25
C GLY A 378 39.51 30.13 -3.72
N ASN A 379 39.66 29.00 -4.41
CA ASN A 379 39.98 28.96 -5.85
C ASN A 379 38.74 28.98 -6.76
N HIS A 380 37.53 28.89 -6.20
CA HIS A 380 36.29 28.82 -6.99
C HIS A 380 35.69 30.21 -7.20
N ILE A 381 35.25 30.47 -8.43
CA ILE A 381 34.40 31.61 -8.77
C ILE A 381 33.06 31.42 -8.03
N VAL A 382 32.53 32.52 -7.48
CA VAL A 382 31.20 32.54 -6.88
C VAL A 382 30.20 32.95 -7.95
N GLU A 383 29.19 32.11 -8.15
CA GLU A 383 28.03 32.44 -8.98
C GLU A 383 26.82 32.67 -8.07
N SER A 384 25.92 33.56 -8.48
CA SER A 384 24.64 33.80 -7.80
C SER A 384 23.51 33.24 -8.66
N PRO A 385 22.70 32.28 -8.18
CA PRO A 385 21.59 31.75 -8.96
C PRO A 385 20.54 32.85 -9.22
N GLU A 386 20.06 32.93 -10.47
CA GLU A 386 19.09 33.95 -10.90
C GLU A 386 17.69 33.68 -10.32
N LYS A 387 17.36 32.41 -10.05
CA LYS A 387 16.11 31.95 -9.43
C LYS A 387 16.38 31.37 -8.04
N GLY A 388 15.47 31.60 -7.09
CA GLY A 388 15.56 31.09 -5.73
C GLY A 388 16.78 31.58 -4.95
N ARG A 389 17.32 32.78 -5.25
CA ARG A 389 18.53 33.35 -4.62
C ARG A 389 18.43 33.41 -3.09
N LYS A 390 17.22 33.58 -2.57
CA LYS A 390 16.91 33.74 -1.17
C LYS A 390 15.80 32.77 -0.79
N ASP A 391 16.02 31.99 0.27
CA ASP A 391 15.06 31.04 0.80
C ASP A 391 14.79 31.34 2.28
N THR A 392 13.52 31.54 2.63
CA THR A 392 13.09 31.87 3.99
C THR A 392 12.13 30.80 4.49
N VAL A 393 12.51 30.07 5.54
CA VAL A 393 11.67 29.07 6.20
C VAL A 393 11.07 29.65 7.47
N ILE A 394 9.74 29.62 7.55
CA ILE A 394 8.96 29.92 8.75
C ILE A 394 8.38 28.61 9.28
N ARG A 395 8.73 28.22 10.51
CA ARG A 395 8.10 27.08 11.20
C ARG A 395 7.63 27.46 12.59
N GLN A 396 6.49 26.91 12.98
CA GLN A 396 5.97 26.98 14.34
C GLN A 396 6.56 25.87 15.20
N LEU A 397 6.75 26.14 16.49
CA LEU A 397 7.23 25.21 17.50
C LEU A 397 6.39 25.37 18.77
N LEU A 398 5.95 24.26 19.36
CA LEU A 398 5.13 24.27 20.57
C LEU A 398 5.99 24.56 21.81
N VAL A 399 5.67 25.66 22.52
CA VAL A 399 6.30 26.00 23.79
C VAL A 399 5.37 25.65 24.95
N GLU A 400 5.79 24.67 25.74
CA GLU A 400 5.08 24.10 26.87
C GLU A 400 5.44 24.82 28.18
N PRO A 401 4.53 24.87 29.18
CA PRO A 401 4.81 25.47 30.47
C PRO A 401 5.80 24.65 31.30
N GLU A 402 6.59 25.33 32.13
CA GLU A 402 7.53 24.68 33.04
C GLU A 402 6.85 23.94 34.20
N GLY A 403 7.39 22.79 34.57
CA GLY A 403 6.94 21.98 35.70
C GLY A 403 6.64 20.52 35.32
N VAL A 404 5.77 19.88 36.11
CA VAL A 404 5.25 18.53 35.85
C VAL A 404 3.73 18.59 35.90
N GLU A 405 3.07 18.18 34.82
CA GLU A 405 1.62 18.17 34.71
C GLU A 405 0.96 17.26 35.75
N LYS A 406 -0.23 17.65 36.21
CA LYS A 406 -1.04 16.90 37.18
C LYS A 406 -2.52 16.96 36.82
N GLU A 407 -2.96 16.04 35.98
CA GLU A 407 -4.38 15.80 35.72
C GLU A 407 -5.05 15.17 36.96
N THR A 408 -6.28 15.60 37.28
CA THR A 408 -7.11 14.96 38.32
C THR A 408 -8.57 14.85 37.86
N THR A 409 -8.94 13.68 37.34
CA THR A 409 -10.30 13.41 36.83
C THR A 409 -11.25 13.07 37.96
N GLN A 410 -12.35 13.81 38.09
CA GLN A 410 -13.48 13.51 38.97
C GLN A 410 -14.71 13.13 38.14
N ASN A 411 -14.94 11.83 37.98
CA ASN A 411 -16.11 11.31 37.27
C ASN A 411 -17.29 11.11 38.22
N SER A 412 -18.50 11.42 37.75
CA SER A 412 -19.75 11.11 38.45
C SER A 412 -20.85 10.73 37.46
N VAL A 413 -21.80 9.89 37.90
CA VAL A 413 -22.92 9.44 37.08
C VAL A 413 -24.21 9.99 37.69
N LEU A 414 -24.90 10.86 36.95
CA LEU A 414 -26.12 11.54 37.40
C LEU A 414 -27.36 10.83 36.86
N CYS A 415 -27.89 9.88 37.62
CA CYS A 415 -29.15 9.22 37.33
C CYS A 415 -30.32 9.98 37.99
N VAL A 416 -31.11 10.71 37.20
CA VAL A 416 -32.44 11.17 37.63
C VAL A 416 -33.42 9.99 37.69
N LYS A 417 -34.33 9.99 38.66
CA LYS A 417 -35.48 9.09 38.67
C LYS A 417 -36.54 9.63 37.71
N GLY A 418 -37.00 8.79 36.80
CA GLY A 418 -38.26 8.98 36.08
C GLY A 418 -39.46 8.56 36.92
#